data_AF-A0A3D0J9G7-F1
#
_entry.id   AF-A0A3D0J9G7-F1
#
_cell.length_a   1.000
_cell.length_b   1.000
_cell.length_c   1.000
_cell.angle_alpha   90.00
_cell.angle_beta   90.00
_cell.angle_gamma   90.00
#
_symmetry.space_group_name_H-M   'P 1'
#
loop_
_entity.id
_entity.type
_entity.pdbx_description
1 polymer ?
#
loop_
_entity_poly.entity_id
_entity_poly.type
_entity_poly.pdbx_seq_one_letter_code
_entity_poly.pdbx_strand_id
1 'polypeptide(L)'
;MKQKAWAKCTAMVLTLTIMAALGCGKKKAAVSQGITPNVLNFYILHQEIGAIRGKVGASTPEQKAQYLPSYNELIGRSQKMIQDNQTSQELKKYPAIDAAMDSCLNAGVAFLILEAKAVETISRLADVKQQLSDLRQSTRNNSLLAKKQKPKMDALAKQQASLQKQLDGHKPGLSRNSQTCRALLKSYNNLVLQGKILEYTNDVKLFALFSWEKPAPVKTVKKKRK
;
A
#
# COMPACT_ATOMS: atom_id res chain seq x y z
N MET A 1 -39.07 76.42 -15.76
CA MET A 1 -39.57 75.54 -14.70
C MET A 1 -39.94 74.18 -15.28
N LYS A 2 -38.98 73.24 -15.30
CA LYS A 2 -39.18 71.81 -15.60
C LYS A 2 -38.15 71.04 -14.77
N GLN A 3 -38.44 69.77 -14.47
CA GLN A 3 -37.65 68.82 -13.65
C GLN A 3 -38.02 68.71 -12.17
N LYS A 4 -39.12 68.02 -11.88
CA LYS A 4 -39.27 67.21 -10.64
C LYS A 4 -40.11 65.97 -10.93
N ALA A 5 -39.54 64.97 -11.60
CA ALA A 5 -40.20 63.67 -11.79
C ALA A 5 -39.26 62.48 -12.02
N TRP A 6 -37.97 62.57 -11.64
CA TRP A 6 -37.01 61.46 -11.87
C TRP A 6 -36.27 60.98 -10.61
N ALA A 7 -36.66 61.44 -9.43
CA ALA A 7 -35.95 61.13 -8.18
C ALA A 7 -36.58 60.01 -7.33
N LYS A 8 -37.61 59.30 -7.81
CA LYS A 8 -38.31 58.27 -7.01
C LYS A 8 -38.30 56.84 -7.57
N CYS A 9 -37.73 56.61 -8.75
CA CYS A 9 -37.56 55.25 -9.28
C CYS A 9 -36.12 54.70 -9.14
N THR A 10 -35.12 55.54 -8.89
CA THR A 10 -33.72 55.10 -8.68
C THR A 10 -33.40 54.71 -7.23
N ALA A 11 -34.19 55.17 -6.25
CA ALA A 11 -33.99 54.80 -4.84
C ALA A 11 -34.40 53.35 -4.53
N MET A 12 -35.30 52.77 -5.33
CA MET A 12 -35.82 51.41 -5.10
C MET A 12 -35.01 50.33 -5.81
N VAL A 13 -34.24 50.68 -6.85
CA VAL A 13 -33.28 49.75 -7.48
C VAL A 13 -32.01 49.63 -6.64
N LEU A 14 -31.62 50.68 -5.90
CA LEU A 14 -30.41 50.63 -5.06
C LEU A 14 -30.61 49.91 -3.72
N THR A 15 -31.84 49.71 -3.25
CA THR A 15 -32.12 48.99 -2.00
C THR A 15 -32.38 47.49 -2.19
N LEU A 16 -32.65 47.04 -3.42
CA LEU A 16 -32.67 45.60 -3.76
C LEU A 16 -31.27 45.03 -4.04
N THR A 17 -30.28 45.86 -4.34
CA THR A 17 -28.89 45.41 -4.51
C THR A 17 -28.11 45.30 -3.19
N ILE A 18 -28.58 45.92 -2.10
CA ILE A 18 -27.89 45.88 -0.80
C ILE A 18 -28.32 44.66 0.04
N MET A 19 -29.51 44.08 -0.20
CA MET A 19 -29.88 42.81 0.43
C MET A 19 -29.26 41.56 -0.23
N ALA A 20 -28.60 41.72 -1.38
CA ALA A 20 -27.72 40.68 -1.94
C ALA A 20 -26.31 40.70 -1.32
N ALA A 21 -25.93 41.78 -0.62
CA ALA A 21 -24.60 41.95 -0.01
C ALA A 21 -24.55 41.63 1.50
N LEU A 22 -25.71 41.46 2.16
CA LEU A 22 -25.81 41.15 3.60
C LEU A 22 -26.56 39.83 3.89
N GLY A 23 -26.78 39.02 2.85
CA GLY A 23 -27.14 37.61 2.97
C GLY A 23 -25.93 36.78 3.41
N CYS A 24 -25.58 36.93 4.68
CA CYS A 24 -24.72 36.06 5.48
C CYS A 24 -25.41 34.68 5.64
N GLY A 25 -25.74 34.03 4.53
CA GLY A 25 -25.86 32.59 4.51
C GLY A 25 -24.44 32.10 4.70
N LYS A 26 -24.16 31.44 5.83
CA LYS A 26 -22.95 30.65 6.04
C LYS A 26 -22.60 30.06 4.69
N LYS A 27 -21.53 30.57 4.06
CA LYS A 27 -20.86 29.82 3.00
C LYS A 27 -20.77 28.45 3.64
N LYS A 28 -21.51 27.45 3.12
CA LYS A 28 -21.10 26.07 3.33
C LYS A 28 -19.63 26.17 2.99
N ALA A 29 -18.75 26.04 3.99
CA ALA A 29 -17.34 26.04 3.71
C ALA A 29 -17.22 25.09 2.54
N ALA A 30 -16.77 25.61 1.39
CA ALA A 30 -16.49 24.76 0.26
C ALA A 30 -15.66 23.61 0.85
N VAL A 31 -15.92 22.39 0.40
CA VAL A 31 -15.23 21.15 0.83
C VAL A 31 -13.76 21.22 0.39
N SER A 32 -13.05 22.24 0.81
CA SER A 32 -11.75 22.66 0.33
C SER A 32 -10.99 23.27 1.51
N GLN A 33 -10.64 22.41 2.47
CA GLN A 33 -9.33 22.51 3.09
C GLN A 33 -8.47 21.41 2.45
N GLY A 34 -7.33 21.83 1.91
CA GLY A 34 -6.70 21.22 0.74
C GLY A 34 -6.19 19.79 0.95
N ILE A 35 -6.52 18.94 -0.02
CA ILE A 35 -5.81 17.68 -0.26
C ILE A 35 -4.38 18.05 -0.65
N THR A 36 -3.39 17.70 0.17
CA THR A 36 -2.02 17.80 -0.33
C THR A 36 -1.82 16.67 -1.35
N PRO A 37 -1.29 16.94 -2.57
CA PRO A 37 -1.02 15.91 -3.56
C PRO A 37 -0.15 14.78 -3.01
N ASN A 38 0.79 15.10 -2.11
CA ASN A 38 1.60 14.11 -1.38
C ASN A 38 0.72 13.15 -0.57
N VAL A 39 -0.24 13.64 0.22
CA VAL A 39 -1.13 12.78 1.02
C VAL A 39 -1.96 11.86 0.11
N LEU A 40 -2.46 12.35 -1.04
CA LEU A 40 -3.19 11.51 -1.99
C LEU A 40 -2.29 10.43 -2.62
N ASN A 41 -1.11 10.82 -3.09
CA ASN A 41 -0.13 9.90 -3.68
C ASN A 41 0.28 8.80 -2.69
N PHE A 42 0.37 9.13 -1.41
CA PHE A 42 0.69 8.18 -0.34
C PHE A 42 -0.37 7.08 -0.24
N TYR A 43 -1.66 7.46 -0.26
CA TYR A 43 -2.75 6.48 -0.23
C TYR A 43 -2.81 5.61 -1.48
N ILE A 44 -2.58 6.19 -2.67
CA ILE A 44 -2.52 5.45 -3.93
C ILE A 44 -1.39 4.41 -3.85
N LEU A 45 -0.20 4.82 -3.43
CA LEU A 45 0.95 3.93 -3.29
C LEU A 45 0.65 2.79 -2.30
N HIS A 46 0.01 3.09 -1.17
CA HIS A 46 -0.38 2.06 -0.21
C HIS A 46 -1.42 1.07 -0.76
N GLN A 47 -2.35 1.51 -1.60
CA GLN A 47 -3.30 0.63 -2.29
C GLN A 47 -2.61 -0.31 -3.27
N GLU A 48 -1.64 0.21 -4.05
CA GLU A 48 -0.87 -0.59 -4.99
C GLU A 48 -0.01 -1.65 -4.27
N ILE A 49 0.58 -1.26 -3.14
CA ILE A 49 1.27 -2.20 -2.24
C ILE A 49 0.31 -3.28 -1.73
N GLY A 50 -0.90 -2.90 -1.29
CA GLY A 50 -1.92 -3.87 -0.89
C GLY A 50 -2.30 -4.83 -2.03
N ALA A 51 -2.46 -4.29 -3.24
CA ALA A 51 -2.84 -5.05 -4.43
C ALA A 51 -1.76 -6.05 -4.85
N ILE A 52 -0.47 -5.66 -4.90
CA ILE A 52 0.60 -6.58 -5.27
C ILE A 52 0.72 -7.71 -4.25
N ARG A 53 0.60 -7.40 -2.96
CA ARG A 53 0.65 -8.40 -1.88
C ARG A 53 -0.52 -9.36 -1.95
N GLY A 54 -1.71 -8.87 -2.27
CA GLY A 54 -2.88 -9.72 -2.55
C GLY A 54 -2.63 -10.69 -3.71
N LYS A 55 -2.04 -10.21 -4.82
CA LYS A 55 -1.68 -11.06 -5.96
C LYS A 55 -0.64 -12.12 -5.58
N VAL A 56 0.42 -11.72 -4.87
CA VAL A 56 1.49 -12.62 -4.40
C VAL A 56 0.94 -13.68 -3.43
N GLY A 57 0.06 -13.28 -2.52
CA GLY A 57 -0.59 -14.18 -1.56
C GLY A 57 -1.52 -15.20 -2.21
N ALA A 58 -2.16 -14.84 -3.33
CA ALA A 58 -3.01 -15.72 -4.11
C ALA A 58 -2.25 -16.62 -5.11
N SER A 59 -0.95 -16.38 -5.31
CA SER A 59 -0.15 -17.06 -6.33
C SER A 59 0.54 -18.31 -5.81
N THR A 60 0.74 -19.27 -6.72
CA THR A 60 1.57 -20.46 -6.45
C THR A 60 3.04 -20.07 -6.25
N PRO A 61 3.84 -20.83 -5.46
CA PRO A 61 5.25 -20.53 -5.23
C PRO A 61 6.07 -20.27 -6.51
N GLU A 62 5.77 -20.99 -7.58
CA GLU A 62 6.45 -20.95 -8.88
C GLU A 62 6.13 -19.66 -9.63
N GLN A 63 4.92 -19.13 -9.45
CA GLN A 63 4.47 -17.89 -10.09
C GLN A 63 4.92 -16.63 -9.35
N LYS A 64 5.39 -16.76 -8.10
CA LYS A 64 5.68 -15.60 -7.25
C LYS A 64 6.80 -14.71 -7.78
N ALA A 65 7.80 -15.26 -8.47
CA ALA A 65 8.90 -14.47 -9.05
C ALA A 65 8.45 -13.43 -10.08
N GLN A 66 7.32 -13.65 -10.77
CA GLN A 66 6.83 -12.70 -11.79
C GLN A 66 6.47 -11.32 -11.21
N TYR A 67 6.28 -11.23 -9.89
CA TYR A 67 5.93 -9.99 -9.19
C TYR A 67 7.14 -9.23 -8.65
N LEU A 68 8.36 -9.78 -8.74
CA LEU A 68 9.58 -9.09 -8.30
C LEU A 68 9.79 -7.74 -8.99
N PRO A 69 9.54 -7.58 -10.31
CA PRO A 69 9.61 -6.27 -10.95
C PRO A 69 8.66 -5.24 -10.32
N SER A 70 7.43 -5.64 -9.98
CA SER A 70 6.46 -4.76 -9.32
C SER A 70 6.89 -4.37 -7.90
N TYR A 71 7.54 -5.26 -7.15
CA TYR A 71 8.15 -4.88 -5.87
C TYR A 71 9.23 -3.81 -6.06
N ASN A 72 10.13 -3.99 -7.02
CA ASN A 72 11.20 -3.03 -7.29
C ASN A 72 10.65 -1.66 -7.73
N GLU A 73 9.61 -1.66 -8.56
CA GLU A 73 8.90 -0.43 -8.95
C GLU A 73 8.31 0.29 -7.73
N LEU A 74 7.58 -0.44 -6.87
CA LEU A 74 6.96 0.15 -5.68
C LEU A 74 7.99 0.65 -4.67
N ILE A 75 9.13 -0.04 -4.51
CA ILE A 75 10.25 0.41 -3.69
C ILE A 75 10.79 1.74 -4.25
N GLY A 76 11.07 1.80 -5.54
CA GLY A 76 11.60 3.01 -6.19
C GLY A 76 10.62 4.19 -6.09
N ARG A 77 9.33 3.94 -6.30
CA ARG A 77 8.27 4.96 -6.14
C ARG A 77 8.14 5.44 -4.69
N SER A 78 8.24 4.55 -3.72
CA SER A 78 8.23 4.91 -2.29
C SER A 78 9.45 5.77 -1.92
N GLN A 79 10.64 5.41 -2.40
CA GLN A 79 11.87 6.17 -2.17
C GLN A 79 11.83 7.55 -2.84
N LYS A 80 11.33 7.61 -4.09
CA LYS A 80 11.12 8.88 -4.79
C LYS A 80 10.15 9.77 -4.01
N MET A 81 9.07 9.20 -3.49
CA MET A 81 8.10 9.96 -2.71
C MET A 81 8.71 10.56 -1.42
N ILE A 82 9.60 9.83 -0.73
CA ILE A 82 10.36 10.37 0.41
C ILE A 82 11.18 11.59 -0.03
N GLN A 83 11.83 11.53 -1.19
CA GLN A 83 12.61 12.67 -1.73
C GLN A 83 11.70 13.85 -2.10
N ASP A 84 10.56 13.57 -2.74
CA ASP A 84 9.57 14.58 -3.13
C ASP A 84 8.98 15.28 -1.90
N ASN A 85 8.76 14.56 -0.79
CA ASN A 85 8.27 15.12 0.47
C ASN A 85 9.21 16.19 1.05
N GLN A 86 10.53 15.97 1.01
CA GLN A 86 11.54 16.90 1.54
C GLN A 86 11.50 18.29 0.87
N THR A 87 11.08 18.32 -0.39
CA THR A 87 10.99 19.55 -1.21
C THR A 87 9.59 20.16 -1.23
N SER A 88 8.58 19.46 -0.71
CA SER A 88 7.18 19.90 -0.75
C SER A 88 6.91 21.08 0.18
N GLN A 89 6.68 22.27 -0.39
CA GLN A 89 6.30 23.47 0.38
C GLN A 89 4.91 23.34 1.01
N GLU A 90 4.03 22.54 0.42
CA GLU A 90 2.68 22.32 0.94
C GLU A 90 2.70 21.39 2.15
N LEU A 91 3.49 20.31 2.11
CA LEU A 91 3.61 19.37 3.21
C LEU A 91 4.27 20.00 4.44
N LYS A 92 5.18 20.97 4.24
CA LYS A 92 5.80 21.78 5.31
C LYS A 92 4.81 22.58 6.16
N LYS A 93 3.59 22.84 5.64
CA LYS A 93 2.50 23.44 6.44
C LYS A 93 1.95 22.48 7.50
N TYR A 94 2.24 21.18 7.37
CA TYR A 94 1.73 20.10 8.19
C TYR A 94 2.86 19.20 8.72
N PRO A 95 3.78 19.73 9.55
CA PRO A 95 5.02 19.04 9.93
C PRO A 95 4.80 17.69 10.65
N ALA A 96 3.71 17.55 11.41
CA ALA A 96 3.38 16.27 12.04
C ALA A 96 2.98 15.19 11.03
N ILE A 97 2.30 15.59 9.94
CA ILE A 97 1.85 14.69 8.88
C ILE A 97 3.01 14.35 7.95
N ASP A 98 3.86 15.32 7.65
CA ASP A 98 5.13 15.13 6.94
C ASP A 98 5.98 14.04 7.62
N ALA A 99 6.32 14.24 8.90
CA ALA A 99 7.13 13.31 9.67
C ALA A 99 6.49 11.91 9.80
N ALA A 100 5.16 11.84 9.96
CA ALA A 100 4.44 10.57 10.03
C ALA A 100 4.40 9.85 8.68
N MET A 101 4.23 10.58 7.57
CA MET A 101 4.27 10.04 6.21
C MET A 101 5.65 9.46 5.91
N ASP A 102 6.72 10.21 6.19
CA ASP A 102 8.08 9.76 5.99
C ASP A 102 8.41 8.53 6.84
N SER A 103 7.93 8.49 8.08
CA SER A 103 8.07 7.30 8.93
C SER A 103 7.38 6.08 8.31
N CYS A 104 6.16 6.24 7.79
CA CYS A 104 5.43 5.17 7.12
C CYS A 104 6.11 4.72 5.84
N LEU A 105 6.59 5.65 5.00
CA LEU A 105 7.28 5.34 3.76
C LEU A 105 8.59 4.59 4.03
N ASN A 106 9.39 5.03 5.00
CA ASN A 106 10.64 4.34 5.36
C ASN A 106 10.39 2.91 5.87
N ALA A 107 9.41 2.74 6.77
CA ALA A 107 9.04 1.42 7.26
C ALA A 107 8.47 0.54 6.13
N GLY A 108 7.65 1.11 5.25
CA GLY A 108 7.08 0.46 4.08
C GLY A 108 8.15 -0.02 3.10
N VAL A 109 9.14 0.82 2.78
CA VAL A 109 10.30 0.46 1.95
C VAL A 109 11.07 -0.70 2.57
N ALA A 110 11.40 -0.61 3.86
CA ALA A 110 12.12 -1.68 4.56
C ALA A 110 11.33 -3.00 4.55
N PHE A 111 10.01 -2.93 4.68
CA PHE A 111 9.13 -4.08 4.56
C PHE A 111 9.12 -4.67 3.14
N LEU A 112 8.91 -3.84 2.11
CA LEU A 112 8.87 -4.26 0.71
C LEU A 112 10.17 -4.93 0.28
N ILE A 113 11.33 -4.41 0.70
CA ILE A 113 12.64 -5.00 0.41
C ILE A 113 12.74 -6.42 1.01
N LEU A 114 12.30 -6.60 2.26
CA LEU A 114 12.32 -7.93 2.89
C LEU A 114 11.31 -8.88 2.25
N GLU A 115 10.13 -8.38 1.88
CA GLU A 115 9.08 -9.18 1.24
C GLU A 115 9.53 -9.63 -0.14
N ALA A 116 10.16 -8.76 -0.93
CA ALA A 116 10.76 -9.11 -2.22
C ALA A 116 11.82 -10.22 -2.09
N LYS A 117 12.73 -10.12 -1.10
CA LYS A 117 13.73 -11.16 -0.82
C LYS A 117 13.09 -12.49 -0.42
N ALA A 118 12.02 -12.45 0.37
CA ALA A 118 11.29 -13.65 0.76
C ALA A 118 10.57 -14.29 -0.44
N VAL A 119 9.94 -13.48 -1.30
CA VAL A 119 9.30 -13.90 -2.56
C VAL A 119 10.30 -14.57 -3.48
N GLU A 120 11.47 -13.96 -3.67
CA GLU A 120 12.58 -14.54 -4.45
C GLU A 120 13.04 -15.87 -3.86
N THR A 121 13.23 -15.94 -2.54
CA THR A 121 13.66 -17.17 -1.84
C THR A 121 12.62 -18.28 -2.00
N ILE A 122 11.33 -17.95 -1.91
CA ILE A 122 10.23 -18.91 -2.11
C ILE A 122 10.24 -19.47 -3.54
N SER A 123 10.41 -18.61 -4.54
CA SER A 123 10.47 -19.04 -5.95
C SER A 123 11.66 -19.96 -6.20
N ARG A 124 12.86 -19.55 -5.77
CA ARG A 124 14.07 -20.37 -5.90
C ARG A 124 13.95 -21.72 -5.19
N LEU A 125 13.28 -21.74 -4.03
CA LEU A 125 13.03 -22.97 -3.29
C LEU A 125 12.07 -23.90 -4.06
N ALA A 126 11.05 -23.35 -4.73
CA ALA A 126 10.15 -24.12 -5.58
C ALA A 126 10.91 -24.74 -6.77
N ASP A 127 11.77 -23.96 -7.44
CA ASP A 127 12.59 -24.43 -8.55
C ASP A 127 13.53 -25.58 -8.13
N VAL A 128 14.23 -25.43 -6.99
CA VAL A 128 15.13 -26.47 -6.47
C VAL A 128 14.35 -27.73 -6.09
N LYS A 129 13.16 -27.60 -5.51
CA LYS A 129 12.29 -28.74 -5.19
C LYS A 129 11.82 -29.46 -6.45
N GLN A 130 11.46 -28.72 -7.49
CA GLN A 130 11.06 -29.30 -8.79
C GLN A 130 12.24 -30.05 -9.41
N GLN A 131 13.43 -29.43 -9.48
CA GLN A 131 14.63 -30.08 -10.01
C GLN A 131 15.01 -31.36 -9.24
N LEU A 132 14.86 -31.37 -7.92
CA LEU A 132 15.06 -32.57 -7.11
C LEU A 132 14.01 -33.66 -7.42
N SER A 133 12.75 -33.27 -7.62
CA SER A 133 11.68 -34.19 -7.98
C SER A 133 11.97 -34.84 -9.34
N ASP A 134 12.32 -34.04 -10.35
CA ASP A 134 12.62 -34.50 -11.70
C ASP A 134 13.85 -35.42 -11.73
N LEU A 135 14.89 -35.07 -10.96
CA LEU A 135 16.11 -35.87 -10.85
C LEU A 135 15.84 -37.20 -10.14
N ARG A 136 15.00 -37.22 -9.10
CA ARG A 136 14.57 -38.46 -8.43
C ARG A 136 13.71 -39.33 -9.35
N GLN A 137 12.81 -38.73 -10.12
CA GLN A 137 11.95 -39.46 -11.04
C GLN A 137 12.75 -40.08 -12.19
N SER A 138 13.68 -39.32 -12.78
CA SER A 138 14.53 -39.79 -13.89
C SER A 138 15.51 -40.90 -13.49
N THR A 139 15.87 -40.99 -12.20
CA THR A 139 16.84 -41.98 -11.69
C THR A 139 16.20 -43.17 -10.98
N ARG A 140 14.88 -43.14 -10.74
CA ARG A 140 14.14 -44.14 -9.92
C ARG A 140 14.38 -45.60 -10.32
N ASN A 141 14.47 -45.86 -11.62
CA ASN A 141 14.61 -47.22 -12.16
C ASN A 141 16.02 -47.54 -12.69
N ASN A 142 17.02 -46.68 -12.42
CA ASN A 142 18.38 -46.87 -12.92
C ASN A 142 19.42 -46.59 -11.82
N SER A 143 19.91 -47.65 -11.19
CA SER A 143 20.85 -47.57 -10.06
C SER A 143 22.22 -46.97 -10.44
N LEU A 144 22.69 -47.21 -11.67
CA LEU A 144 23.94 -46.63 -12.17
C LEU A 144 23.78 -45.12 -12.40
N LEU A 145 22.67 -44.70 -13.01
CA LEU A 145 22.35 -43.29 -13.20
C LEU A 145 22.11 -42.59 -11.85
N ALA A 146 21.43 -43.25 -10.90
CA ALA A 146 21.25 -42.75 -9.54
C ALA A 146 22.59 -42.52 -8.83
N LYS A 147 23.55 -43.46 -8.96
CA LYS A 147 24.90 -43.31 -8.40
C LYS A 147 25.66 -42.15 -9.07
N LYS A 148 25.54 -41.97 -10.38
CA LYS A 148 26.17 -40.87 -11.14
C LYS A 148 25.57 -39.50 -10.80
N GLN A 149 24.26 -39.42 -10.57
CA GLN A 149 23.54 -38.18 -10.26
C GLN A 149 23.50 -37.85 -8.77
N LYS A 150 23.93 -38.77 -7.88
CA LYS A 150 23.96 -38.56 -6.43
C LYS A 150 24.63 -37.25 -6.00
N PRO A 151 25.81 -36.85 -6.52
CA PRO A 151 26.43 -35.58 -6.14
C PRO A 151 25.55 -34.36 -6.47
N LYS A 152 24.82 -34.41 -7.60
CA LYS A 152 23.89 -33.33 -7.99
C LYS A 152 22.65 -33.29 -7.09
N MET A 153 22.09 -34.45 -6.72
CA MET A 153 21.01 -34.53 -5.74
C MET A 153 21.42 -33.97 -4.38
N ASP A 154 22.63 -34.33 -3.91
CA ASP A 154 23.15 -33.85 -2.62
C ASP A 154 23.40 -32.33 -2.64
N ALA A 155 23.90 -31.79 -3.75
CA ALA A 155 24.09 -30.35 -3.94
C ALA A 155 22.74 -29.59 -3.91
N LEU A 156 21.74 -30.07 -4.64
CA LEU A 156 20.40 -29.48 -4.65
C LEU A 156 19.72 -29.60 -3.28
N ALA A 157 19.90 -30.71 -2.56
CA ALA A 157 19.38 -30.89 -1.20
C ALA A 157 20.02 -29.91 -0.21
N LYS A 158 21.34 -29.70 -0.29
CA LYS A 158 22.03 -28.66 0.50
C LYS A 158 21.52 -27.25 0.16
N GLN A 159 21.32 -26.96 -1.12
CA GLN A 159 20.76 -25.69 -1.57
C GLN A 159 19.32 -25.49 -1.03
N GLN A 160 18.48 -26.52 -1.08
CA GLN A 160 17.13 -26.50 -0.51
C GLN A 160 17.17 -26.19 0.98
N ALA A 161 18.05 -26.83 1.75
CA ALA A 161 18.20 -26.59 3.18
C ALA A 161 18.68 -25.16 3.49
N SER A 162 19.61 -24.63 2.69
CA SER A 162 20.10 -23.26 2.81
C SER A 162 18.99 -22.23 2.55
N LEU A 163 18.25 -22.38 1.44
CA LEU A 163 17.12 -21.52 1.10
C LEU A 163 16.01 -21.58 2.14
N GLN A 164 15.72 -22.76 2.68
CA GLN A 164 14.75 -22.92 3.77
C GLN A 164 15.19 -22.15 5.02
N LYS A 165 16.47 -22.24 5.40
CA LYS A 165 17.03 -21.48 6.53
C LYS A 165 16.96 -19.97 6.30
N GLN A 166 17.22 -19.50 5.07
CA GLN A 166 17.08 -18.09 4.71
C GLN A 166 15.63 -17.61 4.86
N LEU A 167 14.67 -18.40 4.34
CA LEU A 167 13.26 -18.10 4.46
C LEU A 167 12.80 -18.03 5.92
N ASP A 168 13.25 -18.96 6.75
CA ASP A 168 12.98 -18.96 8.20
C ASP A 168 13.61 -17.75 8.89
N GLY A 169 14.81 -17.33 8.45
CA GLY A 169 15.47 -16.11 8.91
C GLY A 169 14.74 -14.81 8.53
N HIS A 170 13.96 -14.80 7.44
CA HIS A 170 13.16 -13.64 7.04
C HIS A 170 11.88 -13.45 7.87
N LYS A 171 11.31 -14.53 8.43
CA LYS A 171 10.02 -14.49 9.13
C LYS A 171 9.97 -13.48 10.29
N PRO A 172 10.96 -13.43 11.22
CA PRO A 172 10.93 -12.47 12.32
C PRO A 172 10.99 -11.01 11.85
N GLY A 173 11.82 -10.73 10.83
CA GLY A 173 11.96 -9.39 10.25
C GLY A 173 10.69 -8.93 9.54
N LEU A 174 10.06 -9.82 8.76
CA LEU A 174 8.77 -9.53 8.11
C LEU A 174 7.65 -9.28 9.11
N SER A 175 7.56 -10.10 10.16
CA SER A 175 6.56 -9.93 11.22
C SER A 175 6.74 -8.58 11.92
N ARG A 176 7.97 -8.27 12.37
CA ARG A 176 8.30 -7.01 13.03
C ARG A 176 7.99 -5.81 12.14
N ASN A 177 8.47 -5.80 10.89
CA ASN A 177 8.25 -4.67 9.98
C ASN A 177 6.77 -4.51 9.63
N SER A 178 6.02 -5.61 9.48
CA SER A 178 4.57 -5.54 9.26
C SER A 178 3.84 -4.90 10.44
N GLN A 179 4.22 -5.25 11.68
CA GLN A 179 3.64 -4.64 12.89
C GLN A 179 3.98 -3.15 12.98
N THR A 180 5.23 -2.78 12.72
CA THR A 180 5.69 -1.39 12.68
C THR A 180 4.93 -0.59 11.63
N CYS A 181 4.81 -1.08 10.39
CA CYS A 181 4.05 -0.42 9.33
C CYS A 181 2.60 -0.17 9.75
N ARG A 182 1.94 -1.16 10.36
CA ARG A 182 0.56 -1.03 10.83
C ARG A 182 0.42 0.03 11.92
N ALA A 183 1.33 0.06 12.88
CA ALA A 183 1.32 1.04 13.96
C ALA A 183 1.52 2.47 13.45
N LEU A 184 2.50 2.67 12.56
CA LEU A 184 2.79 3.96 11.95
C LEU A 184 1.62 4.44 11.08
N LEU A 185 1.06 3.57 10.24
CA LEU A 185 -0.10 3.91 9.42
C LEU A 185 -1.33 4.28 10.23
N LYS A 186 -1.58 3.59 11.35
CA LYS A 186 -2.66 3.95 12.26
C LYS A 186 -2.45 5.35 12.84
N SER A 187 -1.23 5.67 13.25
CA SER A 187 -0.87 7.00 13.76
C SER A 187 -1.05 8.08 12.68
N TYR A 188 -0.52 7.84 11.48
CA TYR A 188 -0.66 8.74 10.34
C TYR A 188 -2.12 9.02 9.98
N ASN A 189 -2.96 7.98 9.88
CA ASN A 189 -4.38 8.14 9.57
C ASN A 189 -5.10 9.00 10.62
N ASN A 190 -4.77 8.84 11.91
CA ASN A 190 -5.33 9.69 12.96
C ASN A 190 -4.96 11.16 12.76
N LEU A 191 -3.70 11.45 12.39
CA LEU A 191 -3.24 12.81 12.14
C LEU A 191 -3.93 13.44 10.92
N VAL A 192 -4.10 12.68 9.83
CA VAL A 192 -4.80 13.15 8.62
C VAL A 192 -6.27 13.48 8.93
N LEU A 193 -6.94 12.63 9.70
CA LEU A 193 -8.34 12.85 10.12
C LEU A 193 -8.47 14.07 11.06
N GLN A 194 -7.60 14.19 12.06
CA GLN A 194 -7.59 15.33 13.00
C GLN A 194 -7.23 16.64 12.30
N GLY A 195 -6.29 16.60 11.35
CA GLY A 195 -5.83 17.74 10.57
C GLY A 195 -6.77 18.16 9.45
N LYS A 196 -7.88 17.42 9.23
CA LYS A 196 -8.89 17.70 8.18
C LYS A 196 -8.30 17.88 6.77
N ILE A 197 -7.15 17.27 6.50
CA ILE A 197 -6.47 17.37 5.21
C ILE A 197 -7.22 16.62 4.10
N LEU A 198 -7.96 15.57 4.48
CA LEU A 198 -8.86 14.85 3.60
C LEU A 198 -10.26 14.82 4.22
N GLU A 199 -11.12 15.79 3.89
CA GLU A 199 -12.56 15.77 4.21
C GLU A 199 -13.39 15.19 3.04
N TYR A 200 -13.04 14.01 2.52
CA TYR A 200 -14.02 13.23 1.73
C TYR A 200 -14.92 12.47 2.70
N THR A 201 -15.97 13.16 3.17
CA THR A 201 -17.17 12.60 3.78
C THR A 201 -16.95 11.44 4.75
N ASN A 202 -16.21 11.63 5.86
CA ASN A 202 -16.27 10.83 7.10
C ASN A 202 -16.46 9.29 6.98
N ASP A 203 -16.13 8.68 5.84
CA ASP A 203 -16.31 7.26 5.64
C ASP A 203 -15.03 6.63 6.14
N VAL A 204 -15.09 6.20 7.39
CA VAL A 204 -14.04 5.40 8.02
C VAL A 204 -13.66 4.22 7.13
N LYS A 205 -14.51 3.76 6.21
CA LYS A 205 -14.20 2.71 5.22
C LYS A 205 -13.27 3.15 4.09
N LEU A 206 -13.30 4.43 3.67
CA LEU A 206 -12.37 5.01 2.69
C LEU A 206 -10.97 5.22 3.29
N PHE A 207 -10.88 5.43 4.61
CA PHE A 207 -9.60 5.47 5.35
C PHE A 207 -9.18 4.10 5.92
N ALA A 208 -10.13 3.17 6.08
CA ALA A 208 -9.88 1.77 6.45
C ALA A 208 -9.51 0.92 5.23
N LEU A 209 -8.64 1.43 4.36
CA LEU A 209 -8.04 0.69 3.24
C LEU A 209 -7.11 -0.45 3.70
N PHE A 210 -7.09 -0.76 4.99
CA PHE A 210 -6.14 -1.65 5.62
C PHE A 210 -6.80 -2.90 6.18
N SER A 211 -6.90 -3.91 5.31
CA SER A 211 -6.87 -5.30 5.75
C SER A 211 -5.47 -5.89 5.52
N TRP A 212 -4.49 -5.44 6.30
CA TRP A 212 -3.17 -6.11 6.37
C TRP A 212 -3.28 -7.53 6.95
N GLU A 213 -4.39 -7.80 7.62
CA GLU A 213 -4.82 -9.10 8.13
C GLU A 213 -6.25 -9.38 7.63
N LYS A 214 -6.49 -9.48 6.33
CA LYS A 214 -7.60 -10.37 5.95
C LYS A 214 -7.03 -11.78 6.06
N PRO A 215 -7.34 -12.56 7.12
CA PRO A 215 -7.11 -13.98 7.05
C PRO A 215 -7.77 -14.47 5.77
N ALA A 216 -7.09 -15.37 5.05
CA ALA A 216 -7.66 -16.01 3.88
C ALA A 216 -9.11 -16.41 4.20
N PRO A 217 -10.10 -16.12 3.33
CA PRO A 217 -11.47 -16.47 3.63
C PRO A 217 -11.51 -17.96 3.96
N VAL A 218 -11.82 -18.25 5.23
CA VAL A 218 -11.99 -19.63 5.68
C VAL A 218 -13.09 -20.17 4.81
N LYS A 219 -12.75 -21.07 3.88
CA LYS A 219 -13.75 -21.81 3.12
C LYS A 219 -14.57 -22.56 4.15
N THR A 220 -15.69 -21.97 4.55
CA THR A 220 -16.72 -22.64 5.32
C THR A 220 -17.29 -23.69 4.38
N VAL A 221 -16.67 -24.87 4.38
CA VAL A 221 -17.27 -26.06 3.81
C VAL A 221 -18.51 -26.30 4.66
N LYS A 222 -19.64 -25.76 4.21
CA LYS A 222 -20.95 -26.16 4.70
C LYS A 222 -21.05 -27.66 4.41
N LYS A 223 -20.74 -28.49 5.40
CA LYS A 223 -21.15 -29.89 5.41
C LYS A 223 -22.67 -29.86 5.26
N LYS A 224 -23.18 -30.23 4.08
CA LYS A 224 -24.57 -30.66 3.96
C LYS A 224 -24.72 -31.85 4.91
N ARG A 225 -25.54 -31.69 5.95
CA ARG A 225 -26.05 -32.84 6.71
C ARG A 225 -26.80 -33.72 5.70
N LYS A 226 -26.40 -34.99 5.64
CA LYS A 226 -27.26 -36.06 5.12
C LYS A 226 -28.37 -36.30 6.13
#